data_AF-A0A961UG06-F1
#
_entry.id   AF-A0A961UG06-F1
#
_cell.length_a   1.000
_cell.length_b   1.000
_cell.length_c   1.000
_cell.angle_alpha   90.00
_cell.angle_beta   90.00
_cell.angle_gamma   90.00
#
_symmetry.space_group_name_H-M   'P 1'
#
loop_
_entity.id
_entity.type
_entity.pdbx_description
1 polymer ?
#
loop_
_entity_poly.entity_id
_entity_poly.type
_entity_poly.pdbx_seq_one_letter_code
_entity_poly.pdbx_strand_id
1 'polypeptide(L)' 'MRLKELLREFSADNSGATVIEYALIASGISIVIVAAVATIGTEVVNMFSDVNDGF' A
#
# COMPACT_ATOMS: atom_id res chain seq x y z
N MET A 1 36.85 -20.74 -10.54
CA MET A 1 36.54 -19.53 -9.75
C MET A 1 35.26 -18.94 -10.32
N ARG A 2 34.08 -19.36 -9.84
CA ARG A 2 32.79 -18.79 -10.30
C ARG A 2 31.73 -18.83 -9.19
N LEU A 3 31.57 -19.95 -8.49
CA LEU A 3 30.52 -20.08 -7.47
C LEU A 3 30.80 -19.26 -6.20
N LYS A 4 32.04 -19.23 -5.72
CA LYS A 4 32.42 -18.46 -4.53
C LYS A 4 32.26 -16.94 -4.73
N GLU A 5 32.51 -16.46 -5.95
CA GLU A 5 32.33 -15.05 -6.30
C GLU A 5 30.85 -14.69 -6.44
N LEU A 6 30.06 -15.55 -7.10
CA LEU A 6 28.61 -15.38 -7.19
C LEU A 6 27.92 -15.35 -5.82
N LEU A 7 28.33 -16.23 -4.88
CA LEU A 7 27.79 -16.23 -3.52
C LEU A 7 28.20 -14.97 -2.73
N ARG A 8 29.39 -14.41 -3.00
CA ARG A 8 29.85 -13.18 -2.37
C ARG A 8 29.08 -11.96 -2.92
N GLU A 9 28.84 -11.93 -4.23
CA GLU A 9 28.05 -10.87 -4.87
C GLU A 9 26.58 -10.93 -4.43
N PHE A 10 25.98 -12.11 -4.38
CA PHE A 10 24.60 -12.28 -3.89
C PHE A 10 24.45 -11.88 -2.43
N SER A 11 25.43 -12.21 -1.57
CA SER A 11 25.42 -11.78 -0.16
C SER A 11 25.64 -10.26 0.01
N ALA A 12 26.22 -9.58 -0.98
CA ALA A 12 26.44 -8.14 -0.97
C ALA A 12 25.30 -7.36 -1.65
N ASP A 13 24.37 -8.06 -2.30
CA ASP A 13 23.25 -7.47 -3.01
C ASP A 13 22.18 -6.97 -2.02
N ASN A 14 22.03 -5.65 -1.94
CA ASN A 14 21.03 -4.97 -1.13
C ASN A 14 19.85 -4.47 -1.97
N SER A 15 19.78 -4.83 -3.26
CA SER A 15 18.69 -4.44 -4.17
C SER A 15 17.29 -4.72 -3.60
N GLY A 16 17.14 -5.83 -2.87
CA GLY A 16 15.88 -6.22 -2.21
C GLY A 16 15.56 -5.44 -0.92
N ALA A 17 16.58 -4.95 -0.20
CA ALA A 17 16.37 -4.16 1.02
C ALA A 17 15.70 -2.81 0.71
N THR A 18 16.00 -2.23 -0.45
CA THR A 18 15.33 -1.01 -0.92
C THR A 18 13.87 -1.26 -1.31
N VAL A 19 13.54 -2.42 -1.90
CA VAL A 19 12.16 -2.75 -2.29
C VAL A 19 11.25 -2.92 -1.07
N ILE A 20 11.74 -3.52 0.01
CA ILE A 20 10.90 -3.75 1.20
C ILE A 20 10.56 -2.47 1.96
N GLU A 21 11.44 -1.45 1.93
CA GLU A 21 11.18 -0.14 2.53
C GLU A 21 10.08 0.61 1.77
N TYR A 22 10.18 0.69 0.44
CA TYR A 22 9.13 1.30 -0.38
C TYR A 22 7.82 0.52 -0.32
N ALA A 23 7.86 -0.81 -0.26
CA ALA A 23 6.67 -1.64 -0.08
C ALA A 23 5.98 -1.37 1.28
N LEU A 24 6.75 -1.20 2.35
CA LEU A 24 6.21 -0.87 3.67
C LEU A 24 5.54 0.52 3.66
N ILE A 25 6.18 1.53 3.09
CA ILE A 25 5.60 2.88 2.96
C ILE A 25 4.33 2.83 2.11
N ALA A 26 4.36 2.15 0.96
CA ALA A 26 3.20 2.00 0.08
C ALA A 26 2.04 1.28 0.78
N SER A 27 2.33 0.26 1.58
CA SER A 27 1.32 -0.46 2.37
C SER A 27 0.66 0.45 3.41
N GLY A 28 1.43 1.30 4.10
CA GLY A 28 0.90 2.26 5.06
C GLY A 28 0.00 3.30 4.39
N ILE A 29 0.43 3.86 3.26
CA ILE A 29 -0.37 4.81 2.48
C ILE A 29 -1.66 4.14 1.97
N SER A 30 -1.57 2.91 1.49
CA SER A 30 -2.74 2.15 1.01
C SER A 30 -3.81 1.99 2.07
N ILE A 31 -3.43 1.62 3.31
CA ILE A 31 -4.37 1.46 4.42
C ILE A 31 -5.09 2.78 4.74
N VAL A 32 -4.35 3.89 4.77
CA VAL A 32 -4.92 5.23 5.03
C VAL A 32 -5.92 5.62 3.93
N ILE A 33 -5.58 5.38 2.67
CA ILE A 33 -6.46 5.67 1.54
C ILE A 33 -7.74 4.84 1.63
N VAL A 34 -7.63 3.53 1.89
CA VAL A 34 -8.80 2.64 2.02
C VAL A 34 -9.74 3.11 3.13
N ALA A 35 -9.19 3.49 4.29
CA ALA A 35 -9.98 4.01 5.39
C ALA A 35 -10.70 5.33 5.02
N ALA A 36 -10.00 6.26 4.38
CA ALA A 36 -10.58 7.53 3.94
C ALA A 36 -11.70 7.33 2.91
N VAL A 37 -11.48 6.46 1.92
CA VAL A 37 -12.48 6.14 0.89
C VAL A 37 -13.71 5.46 1.49
N ALA A 38 -13.56 4.61 2.51
CA ALA A 38 -14.69 4.00 3.20
C ALA A 38 -15.59 5.04 3.90
N THR A 39 -14.98 6.04 4.55
CA THR A 39 -15.72 7.15 5.16
C THR A 39 -16.46 7.97 4.11
N ILE A 40 -15.78 8.38 3.03
CA ILE A 40 -16.39 9.13 1.92
C ILE A 40 -17.55 8.33 1.31
N GLY A 41 -17.37 7.03 1.08
CA GLY A 41 -18.41 6.17 0.54
C GLY A 41 -19.65 6.13 1.44
N THR A 42 -19.45 6.10 2.77
CA THR A 42 -20.56 6.15 3.73
C THR A 42 -21.29 7.49 3.68
N GLU A 43 -20.55 8.61 3.64
CA GLU A 43 -21.15 9.95 3.54
C GLU A 43 -21.96 10.12 2.24
N VAL A 44 -21.45 9.62 1.12
CA VAL A 44 -22.15 9.66 -0.17
C VAL A 44 -23.44 8.83 -0.10
N VAL A 45 -23.38 7.60 0.42
CA VAL A 45 -24.58 6.77 0.58
C VAL A 45 -25.62 7.46 1.47
N ASN A 46 -25.19 8.05 2.60
CA ASN A 46 -26.09 8.77 3.49
C ASN A 46 -26.75 9.96 2.77
N MET A 47 -25.97 10.76 2.05
CA MET A 47 -26.50 11.89 1.28
C MET A 47 -27.56 11.46 0.26
N PHE A 48 -27.35 10.34 -0.44
CA PHE A 48 -28.36 9.82 -1.37
C PHE A 48 -29.57 9.22 -0.66
N SER A 49 -29.40 8.64 0.54
CA SER A 49 -30.51 8.17 1.38
C SER A 49 -31.38 9.35 1.81
N ASP A 50 -30.77 10.41 2.33
CA ASP A 50 -31.49 11.62 2.77
C ASP A 50 -32.32 12.22 1.62
N VAL A 51 -31.77 12.25 0.41
CA VAL A 51 -32.50 12.72 -0.78
C VAL A 51 -33.63 11.77 -1.16
N ASN A 52 -33.39 10.45 -1.15
CA ASN A 52 -34.40 9.44 -1.44
C ASN A 52 -35.57 9.50 -0.45
N ASP A 53 -35.25 9.77 0.81
CA ASP A 53 -36.22 9.84 1.89
C ASP A 53 -36.98 11.19 1.89
N GLY A 54 -36.62 12.09 0.95
CA GLY A 54 -37.33 13.33 0.67
C GLY A 54 -36.93 14.50 1.56
N PHE A 55 -35.78 14.38 2.22
CA PHE A 55 -35.42 14.94 3.53
C PHE A 55 -36.09 14.25 4.71
#